data_AF-A0A1V5PSB0-F1
#
_entry.id   AF-A0A1V5PSB0-F1
#
_cell.length_a   1.000
_cell.length_b   1.000
_cell.length_c   1.000
_cell.angle_alpha   90.00
_cell.angle_beta   90.00
_cell.angle_gamma   90.00
#
_symmetry.space_group_name_H-M   'P 1'
#
loop_
_entity.id
_entity.type
_entity.pdbx_description
1 polymer ?
#
loop_
_entity_poly.entity_id
_entity_poly.type
_entity_poly.pdbx_seq_one_letter_code
_entity_poly.pdbx_strand_id
1 'polypeptide(L)'
;MGSLIKSIQGAVMTGVGIAVVTSAISGVFFQYSYLPPALQAFARFWPMSAVNSIIINYLIGDIGYNPLTVLNLSLTIAISLLFFTAGIVLYTIYCWRAE
;
A
#
# COMPACT_ATOMS: atom_id res chain seq x y z
N MET A 1 -11.01 7.24 -2.65
CA MET A 1 -10.88 8.62 -2.13
C MET A 1 -11.71 9.61 -2.94
N GLY A 2 -11.48 9.74 -4.27
CA GLY A 2 -12.31 10.61 -5.11
C GLY A 2 -13.81 10.27 -5.13
N SER A 3 -14.18 9.01 -4.88
CA SER A 3 -15.57 8.57 -4.71
C SER A 3 -16.21 8.97 -3.37
N LEU A 4 -15.41 9.22 -2.34
CA LEU A 4 -15.89 9.50 -0.97
C LEU A 4 -15.92 11.00 -0.65
N ILE A 5 -15.03 11.78 -1.27
CA ILE A 5 -14.88 13.20 -0.98
C ILE A 5 -15.26 14.00 -2.23
N LYS A 6 -16.43 14.67 -2.19
CA LYS A 6 -16.95 15.48 -3.30
C LYS A 6 -16.06 16.68 -3.66
N SER A 7 -15.23 17.14 -2.73
CA SER A 7 -14.22 18.17 -2.97
C SER A 7 -12.98 17.56 -3.63
N ILE A 8 -12.66 17.99 -4.85
CA ILE A 8 -11.48 17.51 -5.60
C ILE A 8 -10.19 17.76 -4.80
N GLN A 9 -10.00 18.99 -4.29
CA GLN A 9 -8.83 19.32 -3.47
C GLN A 9 -8.80 18.53 -2.16
N GLY A 10 -9.94 18.32 -1.51
CA GLY A 10 -10.02 17.52 -0.28
C GLY A 10 -9.67 16.06 -0.49
N ALA A 11 -10.14 15.47 -1.59
CA ALA A 11 -9.82 14.09 -1.98
C ALA A 11 -8.32 13.90 -2.28
N VAL A 12 -7.72 14.88 -2.95
CA VAL A 12 -6.29 14.87 -3.27
C VAL A 12 -5.46 15.04 -2.00
N MET A 13 -5.74 16.05 -1.18
CA MET A 13 -4.95 16.32 0.03
C MET A 13 -5.01 15.17 1.05
N THR A 14 -6.17 14.54 1.22
CA THR A 14 -6.32 13.34 2.08
C THR A 14 -5.59 12.14 1.50
N GLY A 15 -5.68 11.91 0.18
CA GLY A 15 -4.93 10.85 -0.49
C GLY A 15 -3.43 11.01 -0.33
N VAL A 16 -2.91 12.23 -0.51
CA VAL A 16 -1.49 12.56 -0.32
C VAL A 16 -1.09 12.35 1.14
N GLY A 17 -1.88 12.83 2.10
CA GLY A 17 -1.59 12.65 3.53
C GLY A 17 -1.49 11.17 3.92
N ILE A 18 -2.43 10.34 3.47
CA ILE A 18 -2.42 8.89 3.71
C ILE A 18 -1.18 8.26 3.05
N ALA A 19 -0.84 8.64 1.83
CA ALA A 19 0.33 8.13 1.13
C ALA A 19 1.64 8.46 1.88
N VAL A 20 1.78 9.69 2.38
CA VAL A 20 2.98 10.11 3.13
C VAL A 20 3.09 9.36 4.45
N VAL A 21 2.01 9.29 5.23
CA VAL A 21 1.99 8.58 6.52
C VAL A 21 2.26 7.09 6.34
N THR A 22 1.61 6.45 5.37
CA THR A 22 1.84 5.03 5.09
C THR A 22 3.25 4.76 4.58
N SER A 23 3.84 5.65 3.77
CA SER A 23 5.23 5.52 3.33
C SER A 23 6.24 5.67 4.48
N ALA A 24 5.96 6.56 5.44
CA ALA A 24 6.77 6.73 6.65
C ALA A 24 6.75 5.49 7.56
N ILE A 25 5.58 4.87 7.73
CA ILE A 25 5.41 3.73 8.64
C ILE A 25 5.83 2.41 7.98
N SER A 26 5.67 2.28 6.66
CA SER A 26 5.92 1.02 5.95
C SER A 26 7.39 0.78 5.57
N GLY A 27 8.33 1.64 5.98
CA GLY A 27 9.75 1.41 5.70
C GLY A 27 10.14 1.68 4.26
N VAL A 28 9.42 2.57 3.56
CA VAL A 28 9.85 3.07 2.24
C VAL A 28 11.05 4.01 2.38
N PHE A 29 11.10 4.79 3.46
CA PHE A 29 12.19 5.74 3.73
C PHE A 29 13.33 5.15 4.58
N PHE A 30 13.16 3.97 5.17
CA PHE A 30 14.12 3.36 6.09
C PHE A 30 14.32 1.89 5.74
N GLN A 31 15.53 1.35 5.90
CA GLN A 31 15.75 -0.07 5.66
C GLN A 31 14.91 -0.93 6.60
N TYR A 32 14.35 -2.02 6.08
CA TYR A 32 13.47 -2.94 6.80
C TYR A 32 14.04 -3.40 8.15
N SER A 33 15.35 -3.64 8.22
CA SER A 33 16.07 -4.07 9.43
C SER A 33 16.06 -3.06 10.58
N TYR A 34 15.86 -1.76 10.30
CA TYR A 34 15.77 -0.72 11.33
C TYR A 34 14.34 -0.51 11.85
N LEU A 35 13.33 -1.14 11.22
CA LEU A 35 11.96 -1.00 11.68
C LEU A 35 11.70 -1.88 12.92
N PRO A 36 10.92 -1.39 13.90
CA PRO A 36 10.40 -2.23 14.98
C PRO A 36 9.58 -3.42 14.44
N PRO A 37 9.49 -4.54 15.17
CA PRO A 37 8.81 -5.76 14.69
C PRO A 37 7.36 -5.56 14.24
N ALA A 38 6.64 -4.66 14.91
CA ALA A 38 5.26 -4.32 14.54
C ALA A 38 5.16 -3.61 13.17
N LEU A 39 6.08 -2.67 12.90
CA LEU A 39 6.13 -1.95 11.63
C LEU A 39 6.67 -2.86 10.52
N GLN A 40 7.58 -3.77 10.84
CA GLN A 40 8.07 -4.81 9.93
C GLN A 40 6.95 -5.73 9.45
N ALA A 41 6.00 -6.09 10.32
CA ALA A 41 4.82 -6.85 9.92
C ALA A 41 3.92 -6.02 8.99
N PHE A 42 3.65 -4.76 9.36
CA PHE A 42 2.85 -3.85 8.53
C PHE A 42 3.45 -3.65 7.13
N ALA A 43 4.77 -3.45 7.06
CA ALA A 43 5.51 -3.27 5.81
C ALA A 43 5.40 -4.47 4.85
N ARG A 44 5.21 -5.69 5.36
CA ARG A 44 5.00 -6.89 4.52
C ARG A 44 3.58 -6.98 3.95
N PHE A 45 2.58 -6.50 4.69
CA PHE A 45 1.18 -6.52 4.23
C PHE A 45 0.84 -5.33 3.34
N TRP A 46 1.52 -4.19 3.50
CA TRP A 46 1.25 -3.01 2.71
C TRP A 46 1.80 -3.17 1.28
N PRO A 47 0.96 -3.16 0.23
CA PRO A 47 1.37 -3.53 -1.12
C PRO A 47 2.46 -2.61 -1.67
N MET A 48 2.42 -1.31 -1.33
CA MET A 48 3.41 -0.35 -1.82
C MET A 48 4.80 -0.59 -1.22
N SER A 49 4.86 -1.01 0.04
CA SER A 49 6.13 -1.39 0.69
C SER A 49 6.63 -2.73 0.19
N ALA A 50 5.75 -3.73 0.05
CA ALA A 50 6.12 -5.04 -0.47
C ALA A 50 6.77 -4.95 -1.86
N VAL A 51 6.21 -4.13 -2.77
CA VAL A 51 6.80 -3.88 -4.09
C VAL A 51 8.16 -3.18 -3.97
N ASN A 52 8.28 -2.18 -3.10
CA ASN A 52 9.56 -1.49 -2.88
C ASN A 52 10.64 -2.46 -2.39
N SER A 53 10.31 -3.35 -1.45
CA SER A 53 11.22 -4.39 -0.96
C SER A 53 11.63 -5.37 -2.06
N ILE A 54 10.73 -5.74 -2.99
CA ILE A 54 11.10 -6.56 -4.16
C ILE A 54 12.14 -5.85 -5.02
N ILE A 55 11.91 -4.57 -5.34
CA ILE A 55 12.81 -3.76 -6.16
C ILE A 55 14.18 -3.64 -5.49
N ILE A 56 14.21 -3.31 -4.19
CA ILE A 56 15.46 -3.18 -3.43
C ILE A 56 16.19 -4.54 -3.38
N ASN A 57 15.47 -5.64 -3.18
CA ASN A 57 16.07 -6.98 -3.15
C ASN A 57 16.72 -7.35 -4.50
N TYR A 58 16.15 -6.89 -5.63
CA TYR A 58 16.77 -7.06 -6.95
C TYR A 58 17.98 -6.16 -7.19
N LEU A 59 18.00 -4.95 -6.63
CA LEU A 59 19.04 -3.96 -6.88
C LEU A 59 20.25 -4.08 -5.93
N ILE A 60 19.98 -4.33 -4.64
CA ILE A 60 20.97 -4.30 -3.56
C ILE A 60 21.29 -5.73 -3.07
N GLY A 61 20.39 -6.68 -3.27
CA GLY A 61 20.49 -8.03 -2.71
C GLY A 61 19.76 -8.15 -1.39
N ASP A 62 20.22 -9.03 -0.50
CA ASP A 62 19.48 -9.41 0.71
C ASP A 62 19.15 -8.21 1.62
N ILE A 63 17.86 -8.05 1.90
CA ILE A 63 17.28 -6.98 2.72
C ILE A 63 16.79 -7.47 4.10
N GLY A 64 17.20 -8.67 4.52
CA GLY A 64 16.86 -9.25 5.83
C GLY A 64 15.55 -10.03 5.85
N TYR A 65 14.86 -10.15 4.71
CA TYR A 65 13.83 -11.16 4.46
C TYR A 65 13.66 -11.35 2.95
N ASN A 66 13.10 -12.49 2.53
CA ASN A 66 12.88 -12.76 1.11
C ASN A 66 11.47 -12.32 0.65
N PRO A 67 11.34 -11.17 -0.04
CA PRO A 67 10.04 -10.71 -0.54
C PRO A 67 9.55 -11.51 -1.76
N LEU A 68 10.40 -12.29 -2.41
CA LEU A 68 10.08 -13.11 -3.59
C LEU A 68 9.46 -14.46 -3.23
N THR A 69 9.23 -14.72 -1.94
CA THR A 69 8.51 -15.91 -1.49
C THR A 69 7.11 -15.94 -2.13
N VAL A 70 6.69 -17.10 -2.66
CA VAL A 70 5.38 -17.29 -3.32
C VAL A 70 4.22 -16.79 -2.44
N LEU A 71 4.34 -16.95 -1.12
CA LEU A 71 3.36 -16.46 -0.15
C LEU A 71 3.25 -14.92 -0.15
N ASN A 72 4.37 -14.20 -0.12
CA ASN A 72 4.38 -12.74 -0.07
C ASN A 72 3.88 -12.13 -1.38
N LEU A 73 4.25 -12.74 -2.51
CA LEU A 73 3.77 -12.34 -3.84
C LEU A 73 2.26 -12.53 -3.97
N SER A 74 1.76 -13.71 -3.62
CA SER A 74 0.31 -14.00 -3.68
C SER A 74 -0.50 -13.11 -2.74
N LEU A 75 -0.01 -12.85 -1.52
CA LEU A 75 -0.63 -11.91 -0.58
C LEU A 75 -0.67 -10.48 -1.15
N THR A 76 0.43 -10.01 -1.74
CA THR A 76 0.49 -8.66 -2.33
C THR A 76 -0.52 -8.50 -3.47
N ILE A 77 -0.64 -9.52 -4.34
CA ILE A 77 -1.62 -9.54 -5.43
C ILE A 77 -3.05 -9.56 -4.87
N ALA A 78 -3.33 -10.43 -3.90
CA ALA A 78 -4.65 -10.55 -3.29
C ALA A 78 -5.10 -9.24 -2.62
N ILE A 79 -4.21 -8.60 -1.86
CA ILE A 79 -4.49 -7.32 -1.19
C ILE A 79 -4.71 -6.20 -2.20
N SER A 80 -3.92 -6.15 -3.27
CA SER A 80 -4.09 -5.15 -4.34
C SER A 80 -5.44 -5.30 -5.04
N LEU A 81 -5.85 -6.53 -5.35
CA LEU A 81 -7.18 -6.82 -5.91
C LEU A 81 -8.31 -6.46 -4.94
N LEU A 82 -8.12 -6.70 -3.65
CA LEU A 82 -9.09 -6.31 -2.61
C LEU A 82 -9.27 -4.79 -2.58
N PHE A 83 -8.18 -4.02 -2.56
CA PHE A 83 -8.27 -2.55 -2.60
C PHE A 83 -8.93 -2.05 -3.89
N PHE A 84 -8.63 -2.67 -5.03
CA PHE A 84 -9.23 -2.32 -6.30
C PHE A 84 -10.74 -2.59 -6.34
N THR A 85 -11.15 -3.80 -5.94
CA THR A 85 -12.57 -4.17 -5.87
C THR A 85 -13.34 -3.32 -4.87
N ALA A 86 -12.79 -3.07 -3.68
CA ALA A 86 -13.38 -2.17 -2.70
C ALA A 86 -13.54 -0.74 -3.26
N GLY A 87 -12.54 -0.25 -4.00
CA GLY A 87 -12.58 1.04 -4.68
C GLY A 87 -13.71 1.13 -5.72
N ILE A 88 -13.87 0.08 -6.54
CA ILE A 88 -14.95 -0.01 -7.53
C ILE A 88 -16.31 -0.06 -6.85
N VAL A 89 -16.50 -0.92 -5.85
CA VAL A 89 -17.76 -1.06 -5.13
C VAL A 89 -18.18 0.28 -4.50
N LEU A 90 -17.24 0.97 -3.85
CA LEU A 90 -17.49 2.30 -3.29
C LEU A 90 -17.86 3.32 -4.37
N TYR A 91 -17.20 3.27 -5.53
CA TYR A 91 -17.54 4.14 -6.65
C TYR A 91 -18.96 3.86 -7.19
N THR A 92 -19.32 2.59 -7.36
CA THR A 92 -20.66 2.21 -7.83
C THR A 92 -21.77 2.61 -6.85
N ILE A 93 -21.51 2.52 -5.54
CA ILE A 93 -22.52 2.87 -4.53
C ILE A 93 -22.67 4.40 -4.39
N TYR A 94 -21.57 5.14 -4.33
CA TYR A 94 -21.61 6.56 -3.95
C TYR A 94 -21.62 7.54 -5.13
N CYS A 95 -20.99 7.19 -6.26
CA CYS A 95 -20.98 8.05 -7.45
C CYS A 95 -22.04 7.63 -8.46
N TRP A 96 -22.16 6.33 -8.75
CA TRP A 96 -23.03 5.86 -9.84
C TRP A 96 -24.53 5.82 -9.48
N ARG A 97 -24.88 5.58 -8.20
CA ARG A 97 -26.29 5.55 -7.75
C ARG A 97 -26.82 6.91 -7.27
N ALA A 98 -25.97 7.93 -7.22
CA ALA A 98 -26.30 9.26 -6.73
C ALA A 98 -26.53 10.28 -7.87
N GLU A 99 -26.27 9.89 -9.12
CA GLU A 99 -26.89 10.47 -10.32
C GLU A 99 -28.24 9.80 -10.58
#